data_AF-A0A0T9RRL2-F1
#
_entry.id   AF-A0A0T9RRL2-F1
#
_cell.length_a   1.000
_cell.length_b   1.000
_cell.length_c   1.000
_cell.angle_alpha   90.00
_cell.angle_beta   90.00
_cell.angle_gamma   90.00
#
_symmetry.space_group_name_H-M   'P 1'
#
loop_
_entity.id
_entity.type
_entity.pdbx_description
1 polymer ?
#
loop_
_entity_poly.entity_id
_entity_poly.type
_entity_poly.pdbx_seq_one_letter_code
_entity_poly.pdbx_strand_id
1 'polypeptide(L)'
;MQNTEHPWFRTRGYLHFDKPLSIQKTLRLVTNPKKIATHSFLPFITFDVKTYKITQDKITKKITKTGKDRAIKYSSHVDSHIYAYYADILSELYEEKLKEFGISSNVIAFRSLNKSNIEFANDAFESIRKRKNCCAVALDLTKFFDTLDHQLLKDAWCKILNTDLLSEDHYSVFKNITKFSGVDKEKLYDLLKISKNNPKNKRYSICSFNEFRDVVRKSGLIIPNKSGCGIPQGSPISALLSNIYMLNFDIDMKAYVDSVGGEYYRYCDDMLFIVPSEEINKVAGIAEKELFKLKVTLNIKKTERRTFSSTADKIVSDKPLQYLGFIFDGHNIYIRSSSLSRYSDRMRRGVKLAKATMKSKNKIRVIKGMEKKGLFKEKIYARYAHVGKRNFLTYGYRAARIMQSDTIRKQLKPLLYRLNKEIEK
;
A
#
# COMPACT_ATOMS: atom_id res chain seq x y z
N MET A 1 10.73 5.49 16.41
CA MET A 1 12.08 5.17 15.91
C MET A 1 12.05 3.73 15.43
N GLN A 2 12.62 3.42 14.27
CA GLN A 2 12.85 2.02 13.88
C GLN A 2 13.92 1.48 14.81
N ASN A 3 13.68 0.32 15.43
CA ASN A 3 14.71 -0.38 16.17
C ASN A 3 15.67 -0.99 15.15
N THR A 4 16.96 -0.70 15.25
CA THR A 4 18.00 -1.21 14.35
C THR A 4 18.28 -2.70 14.58
N GLU A 5 18.07 -3.19 15.81
CA GLU A 5 18.31 -4.58 16.18
C GLU A 5 17.15 -5.52 15.77
N HIS A 6 15.92 -5.00 15.75
CA HIS A 6 14.71 -5.76 15.40
C HIS A 6 13.85 -4.96 14.40
N PRO A 7 14.16 -5.03 13.09
CA PRO A 7 13.51 -4.20 12.06
C PRO A 7 12.00 -4.42 11.92
N TRP A 8 11.56 -5.65 12.22
CA TRP A 8 10.16 -6.07 12.20
C TRP A 8 9.34 -5.50 13.39
N PHE A 9 9.99 -5.15 14.50
CA PHE A 9 9.30 -4.66 15.69
C PHE A 9 8.80 -3.22 15.50
N ARG A 10 7.48 -3.02 15.62
CA ARG A 10 6.84 -1.70 15.56
C ARG A 10 5.70 -1.59 16.55
N THR A 11 5.77 -0.61 17.45
CA THR A 11 4.65 -0.29 18.34
C THR A 11 3.54 0.38 17.56
N ARG A 12 2.33 -0.18 17.64
CA ARG A 12 1.15 0.32 16.95
C ARG A 12 0.28 1.11 17.92
N GLY A 13 -0.15 2.30 17.50
CA GLY A 13 -0.88 3.24 18.36
C GLY A 13 -2.41 3.21 18.19
N TYR A 14 -2.99 2.30 17.43
CA TYR A 14 -4.45 2.14 17.37
C TYR A 14 -5.00 1.48 18.64
N LEU A 15 -6.32 1.53 18.85
CA LEU A 15 -6.96 0.77 19.92
C LEU A 15 -7.34 -0.61 19.40
N HIS A 16 -7.19 -1.62 20.25
CA HIS A 16 -7.66 -2.97 19.99
C HIS A 16 -8.13 -3.62 21.31
N PHE A 17 -8.48 -4.90 21.32
CA PHE A 17 -8.88 -5.65 22.52
C PHE A 17 -7.74 -5.90 23.52
N ASP A 18 -6.49 -5.77 23.07
CA ASP A 18 -5.29 -5.92 23.89
C ASP A 18 -4.55 -4.58 24.05
N LYS A 19 -3.49 -4.59 24.85
CA LYS A 19 -2.62 -3.42 25.07
C LYS A 19 -1.32 -3.58 24.28
N PRO A 20 -0.64 -2.47 23.90
CA PRO A 20 0.69 -2.54 23.30
C PRO A 20 1.69 -3.31 24.18
N LEU A 21 2.52 -4.15 23.57
CA LEU A 21 3.57 -4.90 24.27
C LEU A 21 4.92 -4.18 24.20
N SER A 22 5.74 -4.39 25.24
CA SER A 22 7.15 -4.01 25.21
C SER A 22 7.95 -5.03 24.40
N ILE A 23 9.09 -4.59 23.85
CA ILE A 23 9.90 -5.43 22.98
C ILE A 23 10.40 -6.71 23.66
N GLN A 24 10.84 -6.63 24.92
CA GLN A 24 11.29 -7.79 25.70
C GLN A 24 10.18 -8.85 25.85
N LYS A 25 8.94 -8.42 26.11
CA LYS A 25 7.79 -9.33 26.22
C LYS A 25 7.44 -9.93 24.87
N THR A 26 7.51 -9.13 23.81
CA THR A 26 7.28 -9.58 22.44
C THR A 26 8.30 -10.64 22.03
N LEU A 27 9.59 -10.43 22.26
CA LEU A 27 10.64 -11.38 21.93
C LEU A 27 10.40 -12.74 22.61
N ARG A 28 10.16 -12.75 23.93
CA ARG A 28 9.85 -13.97 24.71
C ARG A 28 8.62 -14.75 24.22
N LEU A 29 7.74 -14.10 23.46
CA LEU A 29 6.56 -14.73 22.86
C LEU A 29 6.89 -15.26 21.46
N VAL A 30 7.37 -14.40 20.56
CA VAL A 30 7.50 -14.73 19.15
C VAL A 30 8.61 -15.73 18.86
N THR A 31 9.65 -15.78 19.68
CA THR A 31 10.77 -16.73 19.53
C THR A 31 10.48 -18.11 20.11
N ASN A 32 9.28 -18.36 20.64
CA ASN A 32 8.90 -19.65 21.21
C ASN A 32 7.81 -20.32 20.34
N PRO A 33 8.18 -21.25 19.44
CA PRO A 33 7.24 -21.92 18.54
C PRO A 33 6.07 -22.60 19.26
N LYS A 34 6.31 -23.25 20.41
CA LYS A 34 5.26 -23.92 21.19
C LYS A 34 4.19 -22.95 21.69
N LYS A 35 4.60 -21.73 22.10
CA LYS A 35 3.64 -20.68 22.47
C LYS A 35 2.83 -20.21 21.27
N ILE A 36 3.44 -20.09 20.10
CA ILE A 36 2.75 -19.66 18.88
C ILE A 36 1.76 -20.72 18.37
N ALA A 37 2.15 -22.00 18.44
CA ALA A 37 1.28 -23.11 18.09
C ALA A 37 -0.03 -23.11 18.90
N THR A 38 0.03 -22.75 20.18
CA THR A 38 -1.12 -22.69 21.10
C THR A 38 -1.73 -21.29 21.26
N HIS A 39 -1.20 -20.28 20.57
CA HIS A 39 -1.60 -18.88 20.75
C HIS A 39 -3.04 -18.64 20.26
N SER A 40 -3.82 -17.94 21.08
CA SER A 40 -5.20 -17.57 20.75
C SER A 40 -5.25 -16.19 20.08
N PHE A 41 -5.37 -16.18 18.76
CA PHE A 41 -5.48 -14.95 17.98
C PHE A 41 -6.83 -14.26 18.20
N LEU A 42 -6.79 -12.92 18.17
CA LEU A 42 -7.98 -12.08 18.30
C LEU A 42 -8.59 -11.75 16.93
N PRO A 43 -9.90 -11.47 16.86
CA PRO A 43 -10.51 -10.98 15.63
C PRO A 43 -9.86 -9.67 15.19
N PHE A 44 -9.69 -9.50 13.89
CA PHE A 44 -9.29 -8.24 13.27
C PHE A 44 -10.38 -7.19 13.47
N ILE A 45 -9.99 -5.92 13.56
CA ILE A 45 -10.94 -4.82 13.47
C ILE A 45 -10.94 -4.28 12.04
N THR A 46 -12.14 -4.15 11.47
CA THR A 46 -12.34 -3.77 10.07
C THR A 46 -12.87 -2.35 9.95
N PHE A 47 -12.40 -1.61 8.95
CA PHE A 47 -12.94 -0.29 8.60
C PHE A 47 -12.70 0.02 7.12
N ASP A 48 -13.58 0.81 6.53
CA ASP A 48 -13.46 1.19 5.13
C ASP A 48 -12.72 2.52 4.94
N VAL A 49 -11.69 2.49 4.10
CA VAL A 49 -11.05 3.71 3.60
C VAL A 49 -11.73 4.11 2.30
N LYS A 50 -12.56 5.16 2.39
CA LYS A 50 -13.24 5.75 1.23
C LYS A 50 -12.28 6.60 0.43
N THR A 51 -12.09 6.25 -0.84
CA THR A 51 -11.37 7.07 -1.81
C THR A 51 -12.29 7.46 -2.96
N TYR A 52 -12.05 8.61 -3.58
CA TYR A 52 -12.86 9.07 -4.71
C TYR A 52 -11.99 9.21 -5.95
N LYS A 53 -12.44 8.62 -7.06
CA LYS A 53 -11.90 8.86 -8.38
C LYS A 53 -12.76 9.93 -9.05
N ILE A 54 -12.11 10.99 -9.50
CA ILE A 54 -12.76 12.06 -10.26
C ILE A 54 -12.40 11.82 -11.73
N THR A 55 -13.42 11.70 -12.56
CA THR A 55 -13.28 11.58 -14.02
C THR A 55 -14.08 12.71 -14.66
N GLN A 56 -13.57 13.22 -15.77
CA GLN A 56 -14.29 14.18 -16.59
C GLN A 56 -14.55 13.54 -17.94
N ASP A 57 -15.81 13.56 -18.35
CA ASP A 57 -16.19 13.18 -19.70
C ASP A 57 -15.55 14.16 -20.70
N LYS A 58 -14.91 13.64 -21.75
CA LYS A 58 -14.20 14.47 -22.74
C LYS A 58 -15.15 15.31 -23.57
N ILE A 59 -16.34 14.79 -23.86
CA ILE A 59 -17.36 15.37 -24.74
C ILE A 59 -18.29 16.24 -23.90
N THR A 60 -18.94 15.67 -22.89
CA THR A 60 -19.97 16.39 -22.11
C THR A 60 -19.38 17.33 -21.05
N LYS A 61 -18.06 17.27 -20.82
CA LYS A 61 -17.33 17.96 -19.73
C LYS A 61 -17.87 17.65 -18.33
N LYS A 62 -18.82 16.72 -18.20
CA LYS A 62 -19.45 16.33 -16.94
C LYS A 62 -18.42 15.68 -16.02
N ILE A 63 -18.36 16.16 -14.79
CA ILE A 63 -17.47 15.62 -13.76
C ILE A 63 -18.23 14.52 -13.02
N THR A 64 -17.69 13.30 -13.05
CA THR A 64 -18.20 12.15 -12.31
C THR A 64 -17.25 11.82 -11.17
N LYS A 65 -17.83 11.51 -10.00
CA LYS A 65 -17.11 11.15 -8.79
C LYS A 65 -17.50 9.74 -8.37
N THR A 66 -16.64 8.77 -8.65
CA THR A 66 -16.86 7.37 -8.32
C THR A 66 -16.17 7.05 -7.00
N GLY A 67 -16.91 6.52 -6.03
CA GLY A 67 -16.37 6.01 -4.78
C GLY A 67 -15.62 4.69 -5.00
N LYS A 68 -14.51 4.52 -4.29
CA LYS A 68 -13.79 3.25 -4.16
C LYS A 68 -13.50 3.03 -2.68
N ASP A 69 -14.17 2.05 -2.11
CA ASP A 69 -14.01 1.65 -0.73
C ASP A 69 -12.96 0.53 -0.66
N ARG A 70 -12.12 0.59 0.37
CA ARG A 70 -11.12 -0.44 0.66
C ARG A 70 -11.30 -0.86 2.11
N ALA A 71 -11.75 -2.10 2.30
CA ALA A 71 -11.85 -2.71 3.62
C ALA A 71 -10.45 -3.00 4.15
N ILE A 72 -10.04 -2.24 5.17
CA ILE A 72 -8.79 -2.47 5.89
C ILE A 72 -9.09 -3.27 7.15
N LYS A 73 -8.25 -4.27 7.43
CA LYS A 73 -8.35 -5.16 8.56
C LYS A 73 -7.03 -5.10 9.32
N TYR A 74 -7.05 -4.62 10.56
CA TYR A 74 -5.86 -4.57 11.41
C TYR A 74 -5.98 -5.54 12.58
N SER A 75 -4.89 -6.22 12.91
CA SER A 75 -4.83 -7.22 13.97
C SER A 75 -4.57 -6.59 15.34
N SER A 76 -4.68 -7.41 16.38
CA SER A 76 -4.30 -7.03 17.74
C SER A 76 -2.82 -6.64 17.85
N HIS A 77 -2.43 -6.00 18.95
CA HIS A 77 -1.04 -5.62 19.16
C HIS A 77 -0.14 -6.85 19.22
N VAL A 78 -0.51 -7.88 19.99
CA VAL A 78 0.22 -9.15 20.09
C VAL A 78 0.29 -9.84 18.73
N ASP A 79 -0.85 -10.06 18.08
CA ASP A 79 -0.91 -10.81 16.82
C ASP A 79 -0.14 -10.08 15.71
N SER A 80 -0.18 -8.75 15.71
CA SER A 80 0.60 -7.94 14.77
C SER A 80 2.11 -8.08 14.95
N HIS A 81 2.59 -8.48 16.12
CA HIS A 81 4.01 -8.81 16.32
C HIS A 81 4.33 -10.23 15.86
N ILE A 82 3.44 -11.20 16.12
CA ILE A 82 3.58 -12.56 15.60
C ILE A 82 3.65 -12.52 14.07
N TYR A 83 2.68 -11.88 13.41
CA TYR A 83 2.69 -11.73 11.95
C TYR A 83 3.94 -11.03 11.43
N ALA A 84 4.44 -10.00 12.13
CA ALA A 84 5.64 -9.29 11.71
C ALA A 84 6.91 -10.14 11.85
N TYR A 85 7.01 -10.95 12.91
CA TYR A 85 8.15 -11.84 13.14
C TYR A 85 8.20 -12.98 12.11
N TYR A 86 7.06 -13.65 11.86
CA TYR A 86 6.99 -14.69 10.83
C TYR A 86 7.17 -14.13 9.41
N ALA A 87 6.75 -12.88 9.18
CA ALA A 87 7.07 -12.19 7.92
C ALA A 87 8.59 -11.97 7.77
N ASP A 88 9.30 -11.65 8.84
CA ASP A 88 10.74 -11.44 8.82
C ASP A 88 11.48 -12.74 8.42
N ILE A 89 11.16 -13.86 9.10
CA ILE A 89 11.68 -15.20 8.80
C ILE A 89 11.45 -15.57 7.34
N LEU A 90 10.20 -15.45 6.87
CA LEU A 90 9.85 -15.82 5.50
C LEU A 90 10.44 -14.86 4.46
N SER A 91 10.69 -13.61 4.84
CA SER A 91 11.27 -12.62 3.94
C SER A 91 12.69 -13.01 3.57
N GLU A 92 13.50 -13.49 4.53
CA GLU A 92 14.87 -13.93 4.26
C GLU A 92 14.88 -15.08 3.25
N LEU A 93 14.08 -16.12 3.50
CA LEU A 93 13.96 -17.28 2.59
C LEU A 93 13.39 -16.91 1.22
N TYR A 94 12.42 -15.99 1.18
CA TYR A 94 11.87 -15.50 -0.07
C TYR A 94 12.91 -14.73 -0.89
N GLU A 95 13.74 -13.90 -0.26
CA GLU A 95 14.84 -13.19 -0.93
C GLU A 95 15.88 -14.15 -1.50
N GLU A 96 16.18 -15.26 -0.81
CA GLU A 96 17.06 -16.32 -1.34
C GLU A 96 16.46 -16.95 -2.60
N LYS A 97 15.18 -17.31 -2.58
CA LYS A 97 14.47 -17.86 -3.75
C LYS A 97 14.47 -16.89 -4.93
N LEU A 98 14.27 -15.59 -4.68
CA LEU A 98 14.32 -14.59 -5.74
C LEU A 98 15.72 -14.43 -6.37
N LYS A 99 16.79 -14.69 -5.62
CA LYS A 99 18.16 -14.70 -6.15
C LYS A 99 18.42 -15.98 -6.94
N GLU A 100 18.02 -17.12 -6.39
CA GLU A 100 18.12 -18.45 -7.02
C GLU A 100 17.50 -18.45 -8.43
N PHE A 101 16.28 -17.91 -8.57
CA PHE A 101 15.56 -17.86 -9.84
C PHE A 101 15.87 -16.61 -10.70
N GLY A 102 16.78 -15.73 -10.27
CA GLY A 102 17.16 -14.55 -11.07
C GLY A 102 16.05 -13.50 -11.29
N ILE A 103 15.04 -13.45 -10.42
CA ILE A 103 13.88 -12.53 -10.52
C ILE A 103 13.90 -11.38 -9.49
N SER A 104 15.04 -11.20 -8.82
CA SER A 104 15.22 -10.16 -7.80
C SER A 104 15.02 -8.72 -8.31
N SER A 105 15.26 -8.44 -9.59
CA SER A 105 15.03 -7.11 -10.17
C SER A 105 13.57 -6.90 -10.62
N ASN A 106 12.80 -7.98 -10.79
CA ASN A 106 11.45 -7.94 -11.35
C ASN A 106 10.39 -7.67 -10.27
N VAL A 107 10.46 -8.34 -9.12
CA VAL A 107 9.49 -8.15 -8.04
C VAL A 107 9.93 -6.99 -7.14
N ILE A 108 9.27 -5.83 -7.22
CA ILE A 108 9.78 -4.60 -6.57
C ILE A 108 9.00 -4.16 -5.32
N ALA A 109 7.79 -4.68 -5.11
CA ALA A 109 6.95 -4.29 -3.97
C ALA A 109 7.29 -5.02 -2.67
N PHE A 110 7.17 -4.30 -1.56
CA PHE A 110 7.26 -4.82 -0.17
C PHE A 110 8.58 -5.51 0.18
N ARG A 111 9.67 -5.13 -0.50
CA ARG A 111 11.02 -5.63 -0.27
C ARG A 111 11.97 -4.51 0.13
N SER A 112 13.05 -4.86 0.80
CA SER A 112 14.07 -3.92 1.29
C SER A 112 15.13 -3.62 0.22
N LEU A 113 14.71 -3.11 -0.94
CA LEU A 113 15.55 -3.01 -2.15
C LEU A 113 16.42 -1.75 -2.28
N ASN A 114 16.61 -0.96 -1.23
CA ASN A 114 17.34 0.34 -1.25
C ASN A 114 16.89 1.35 -2.34
N LYS A 115 15.85 1.04 -3.11
CA LYS A 115 15.20 1.87 -4.12
C LYS A 115 13.81 2.26 -3.63
N SER A 116 13.36 3.44 -4.03
CA SER A 116 12.00 3.92 -3.85
C SER A 116 11.20 3.79 -5.13
N ASN A 117 9.89 4.01 -5.03
CA ASN A 117 8.98 4.02 -6.19
C ASN A 117 9.38 5.05 -7.26
N ILE A 118 10.19 6.06 -6.91
CA ILE A 118 10.75 7.00 -7.88
C ILE A 118 11.79 6.29 -8.75
N GLU A 119 12.78 5.64 -8.15
CA GLU A 119 13.82 4.92 -8.88
C GLU A 119 13.20 3.80 -9.73
N PHE A 120 12.29 2.99 -9.17
CA PHE A 120 11.63 1.92 -9.94
C PHE A 120 10.82 2.41 -11.14
N ALA A 121 10.12 3.54 -11.01
CA ALA A 121 9.42 4.12 -12.14
C ALA A 121 10.40 4.64 -13.20
N ASN A 122 11.51 5.22 -12.76
CA ASN A 122 12.56 5.71 -13.65
C ASN A 122 13.22 4.57 -14.42
N ASP A 123 13.56 3.46 -13.76
CA ASP A 123 14.15 2.28 -14.39
C ASP A 123 13.27 1.76 -15.54
N ALA A 124 11.95 1.67 -15.30
CA ALA A 124 10.99 1.26 -16.32
C ALA A 124 10.93 2.26 -17.50
N PHE A 125 10.93 3.57 -17.23
CA PHE A 125 10.91 4.58 -18.30
C PHE A 125 12.21 4.63 -19.10
N GLU A 126 13.36 4.44 -18.44
CA GLU A 126 14.65 4.34 -19.12
C GLU A 126 14.75 3.08 -19.99
N SER A 127 14.15 1.97 -19.56
CA SER A 127 14.06 0.76 -20.38
C SER A 127 13.29 1.01 -21.68
N ILE A 128 12.15 1.71 -21.60
CA ILE A 128 11.39 2.13 -22.79
C ILE A 128 12.26 3.05 -23.67
N ARG A 129 12.97 4.02 -23.08
CA ARG A 129 13.86 4.92 -23.81
C ARG A 129 14.96 4.19 -24.57
N LYS A 130 15.59 3.20 -23.91
CA LYS A 130 16.66 2.39 -24.49
C LYS A 130 16.17 1.56 -25.68
N ARG A 131 14.97 0.98 -25.56
CA ARG A 131 14.37 0.09 -26.56
C ARG A 131 13.80 0.82 -27.77
N LYS A 132 13.31 2.05 -27.55
CA LYS A 132 12.64 2.89 -28.55
C LYS A 132 11.36 2.24 -29.10
N ASN A 133 11.48 1.30 -30.02
CA ASN A 133 10.37 0.57 -30.62
C ASN A 133 9.92 -0.57 -29.70
N CYS A 134 8.93 -0.32 -28.84
CA CYS A 134 8.43 -1.32 -27.90
C CYS A 134 6.99 -1.03 -27.46
N CYS A 135 6.37 -2.01 -26.82
CA CYS A 135 5.08 -1.87 -26.17
C CYS A 135 5.21 -2.03 -24.67
N ALA A 136 4.52 -1.17 -23.92
CA ALA A 136 4.32 -1.32 -22.49
C ALA A 136 2.91 -1.84 -22.22
N VAL A 137 2.81 -3.00 -21.57
CA VAL A 137 1.56 -3.63 -21.14
C VAL A 137 1.50 -3.59 -19.62
N ALA A 138 0.61 -2.76 -19.08
CA ALA A 138 0.33 -2.70 -17.66
C ALA A 138 -0.92 -3.51 -17.32
N LEU A 139 -0.78 -4.48 -16.43
CA LEU A 139 -1.84 -5.36 -15.96
C LEU A 139 -2.14 -5.07 -14.47
N ASP A 140 -3.41 -5.13 -14.08
CA ASP A 140 -3.88 -4.95 -12.68
C ASP A 140 -4.75 -6.13 -12.30
N LEU A 141 -4.69 -6.57 -11.04
CA LEU A 141 -5.46 -7.69 -10.52
C LEU A 141 -6.77 -7.23 -9.86
N THR A 142 -7.85 -8.00 -10.07
CA THR A 142 -9.14 -7.70 -9.43
C THR A 142 -9.18 -8.24 -8.01
N LYS A 143 -9.33 -7.36 -7.01
CA LYS A 143 -9.48 -7.72 -5.58
C LYS A 143 -8.42 -8.70 -5.07
N PHE A 144 -7.17 -8.52 -5.50
CA PHE A 144 -6.07 -9.48 -5.30
C PHE A 144 -5.99 -10.13 -3.91
N PHE A 145 -5.96 -9.35 -2.84
CA PHE A 145 -5.88 -9.88 -1.47
C PHE A 145 -7.10 -10.71 -1.05
N ASP A 146 -8.28 -10.46 -1.63
CA ASP A 146 -9.52 -11.16 -1.29
C ASP A 146 -9.69 -12.47 -2.07
N THR A 147 -8.90 -12.69 -3.14
CA THR A 147 -9.05 -13.83 -4.06
C THR A 147 -7.99 -14.92 -3.90
N LEU A 148 -6.96 -14.72 -3.05
CA LEU A 148 -5.88 -15.70 -2.90
C LEU A 148 -6.42 -17.03 -2.36
N ASP A 149 -6.26 -18.12 -3.11
CA ASP A 149 -6.72 -19.44 -2.70
C ASP A 149 -5.90 -19.95 -1.51
N HIS A 150 -6.57 -20.44 -0.46
CA HIS A 150 -5.88 -20.85 0.77
C HIS A 150 -4.99 -22.06 0.57
N GLN A 151 -5.36 -23.00 -0.30
CA GLN A 151 -4.55 -24.20 -0.55
C GLN A 151 -3.29 -23.81 -1.33
N LEU A 152 -3.44 -23.06 -2.43
CA LEU A 152 -2.29 -22.59 -3.22
C LEU A 152 -1.33 -21.73 -2.38
N LEU A 153 -1.88 -20.90 -1.48
CA LEU A 153 -1.05 -20.12 -0.56
C LEU A 153 -0.29 -21.01 0.43
N LYS A 154 -0.91 -22.07 0.94
CA LYS A 154 -0.26 -23.03 1.83
C LYS A 154 0.89 -23.73 1.10
N ASP A 155 0.65 -24.18 -0.12
CA ASP A 155 1.64 -24.87 -0.94
C ASP A 155 2.82 -23.95 -1.27
N ALA A 156 2.54 -22.68 -1.60
CA ALA A 156 3.58 -21.66 -1.79
C ALA A 156 4.38 -21.41 -0.51
N TRP A 157 3.74 -21.40 0.66
CA TRP A 157 4.41 -21.25 1.95
C TRP A 157 5.33 -22.45 2.25
N CYS A 158 4.85 -23.67 2.06
CA CYS A 158 5.62 -24.91 2.15
C CYS A 158 6.87 -24.88 1.24
N LYS A 159 6.72 -24.44 -0.01
CA LYS A 159 7.82 -24.28 -0.96
C LYS A 159 8.90 -23.31 -0.49
N ILE A 160 8.52 -22.18 0.13
CA ILE A 160 9.49 -21.22 0.69
C ILE A 160 10.29 -21.85 1.84
N LEU A 161 9.66 -22.69 2.66
CA LEU A 161 10.31 -23.39 3.76
C LEU A 161 11.08 -24.64 3.31
N ASN A 162 10.98 -25.04 2.04
CA ASN A 162 11.44 -26.33 1.52
C ASN A 162 10.92 -27.52 2.35
N THR A 163 9.64 -27.51 2.74
CA THR A 163 8.99 -28.60 3.47
C THR A 163 7.68 -29.00 2.81
N ASP A 164 7.23 -30.25 2.98
CA ASP A 164 5.91 -30.68 2.51
C ASP A 164 4.78 -30.25 3.45
N LEU A 165 5.09 -30.13 4.74
CA LEU A 165 4.15 -29.77 5.78
C LEU A 165 4.69 -28.60 6.63
N LEU A 166 3.80 -27.65 6.92
CA LEU A 166 4.08 -26.56 7.87
C LEU A 166 4.18 -27.11 9.29
N SER A 167 5.21 -26.69 10.03
CA SER A 167 5.30 -26.93 11.48
C SER A 167 4.09 -26.33 12.21
N GLU A 168 3.80 -26.80 13.43
CA GLU A 168 2.58 -26.43 14.16
C GLU A 168 2.42 -24.92 14.36
N ASP A 169 3.53 -24.22 14.60
CA ASP A 169 3.57 -22.78 14.81
C ASP A 169 3.31 -22.02 13.50
N HIS A 170 3.98 -22.39 12.40
CA HIS A 170 3.71 -21.85 11.07
C HIS A 170 2.27 -22.13 10.62
N TYR A 171 1.77 -23.34 10.85
CA TYR A 171 0.39 -23.70 10.56
C TYR A 171 -0.60 -22.88 11.39
N SER A 172 -0.30 -22.60 12.66
CA SER A 172 -1.11 -21.72 13.50
C SER A 172 -1.19 -20.31 12.90
N VAL A 173 -0.06 -19.71 12.49
CA VAL A 173 -0.06 -18.40 11.83
C VAL A 173 -0.81 -18.43 10.50
N PHE A 174 -0.57 -19.44 9.66
CA PHE A 174 -1.25 -19.65 8.39
C PHE A 174 -2.78 -19.79 8.57
N LYS A 175 -3.22 -20.61 9.52
CA LYS A 175 -4.64 -20.83 9.82
C LYS A 175 -5.30 -19.53 10.26
N ASN A 176 -4.65 -18.73 11.10
CA ASN A 176 -5.22 -17.49 11.61
C ASN A 176 -5.24 -16.36 10.57
N ILE A 177 -4.28 -16.30 9.64
CA ILE A 177 -4.28 -15.30 8.57
C ILE A 177 -5.28 -15.65 7.44
N THR A 178 -5.59 -16.93 7.23
CA THR A 178 -6.53 -17.39 6.19
C THR A 178 -7.96 -17.49 6.71
N LYS A 179 -8.15 -18.12 7.88
CA LYS A 179 -9.45 -18.28 8.57
C LYS A 179 -9.67 -17.19 9.62
N PHE A 180 -9.18 -15.97 9.34
CA PHE A 180 -9.33 -14.83 10.23
C PHE A 180 -10.82 -14.52 10.48
N SER A 181 -11.11 -13.92 11.62
CA SER A 181 -12.41 -13.28 11.87
C SER A 181 -12.25 -11.77 11.98
N GLY A 182 -13.29 -11.02 11.63
CA GLY A 182 -13.31 -9.57 11.66
C GLY A 182 -14.50 -9.02 12.43
N VAL A 183 -14.36 -7.82 12.97
CA VAL A 183 -15.46 -7.04 13.57
C VAL A 183 -15.41 -5.60 13.07
N ASP A 184 -16.56 -5.08 12.64
CA ASP A 184 -16.64 -3.70 12.15
C ASP A 184 -16.39 -2.69 13.26
N LYS A 185 -15.48 -1.75 13.00
CA LYS A 185 -15.04 -0.76 13.97
C LYS A 185 -16.18 0.16 14.43
N GLU A 186 -17.03 0.60 13.51
CA GLU A 186 -18.11 1.53 13.84
C GLU A 186 -19.16 0.83 14.70
N LYS A 187 -19.58 -0.37 14.30
CA LYS A 187 -20.49 -1.22 15.09
C LYS A 187 -19.93 -1.54 16.47
N LEU A 188 -18.64 -1.86 16.55
CA LEU A 188 -17.95 -2.14 17.81
C LEU A 188 -17.93 -0.92 18.75
N TYR A 189 -17.71 0.27 18.19
CA TYR A 189 -17.71 1.50 18.98
C TYR A 189 -19.10 1.86 19.46
N ASP A 190 -20.13 1.65 18.64
CA ASP A 190 -21.52 1.88 19.02
C ASP A 190 -21.95 0.92 20.14
N LEU A 191 -21.59 -0.38 20.05
CA LEU A 191 -21.86 -1.39 21.08
C LEU A 191 -21.24 -1.01 22.45
N LEU A 192 -20.00 -0.52 22.45
CA LEU A 192 -19.24 -0.19 23.66
C LEU A 192 -19.34 1.30 24.06
N LYS A 193 -20.24 2.06 23.42
CA LYS A 193 -20.47 3.49 23.65
C LYS A 193 -19.16 4.30 23.61
N ILE A 194 -18.32 4.04 22.61
CA ILE A 194 -17.03 4.71 22.39
C ILE A 194 -17.22 5.93 21.49
N SER A 195 -16.71 7.09 21.92
CA SER A 195 -16.72 8.29 21.07
C SER A 195 -15.92 8.09 19.79
N LYS A 196 -16.57 8.27 18.63
CA LYS A 196 -15.93 8.20 17.30
C LYS A 196 -14.92 9.32 17.08
N ASN A 197 -15.17 10.49 17.68
CA ASN A 197 -14.34 11.68 17.52
C ASN A 197 -13.13 11.71 18.48
N ASN A 198 -13.24 11.10 19.66
CA ASN A 198 -12.16 11.03 20.64
C ASN A 198 -12.05 9.63 21.30
N PRO A 199 -11.79 8.57 20.51
CA PRO A 199 -11.89 7.19 21.01
C PRO A 199 -10.82 6.82 22.03
N LYS A 200 -9.68 7.52 22.02
CA LYS A 200 -8.54 7.26 22.91
C LYS A 200 -8.60 8.00 24.25
N ASN A 201 -9.65 8.78 24.49
CA ASN A 201 -9.76 9.55 25.73
C ASN A 201 -9.67 8.63 26.95
N LYS A 202 -8.57 8.71 27.71
CA LYS A 202 -8.29 7.85 28.87
C LYS A 202 -8.36 6.34 28.57
N ARG A 203 -8.11 5.91 27.32
CA ARG A 203 -8.22 4.52 26.88
C ARG A 203 -6.96 4.02 26.19
N TYR A 204 -6.53 2.82 26.56
CA TYR A 204 -5.38 2.12 25.99
C TYR A 204 -5.77 0.84 25.23
N SER A 205 -6.96 0.30 25.50
CA SER A 205 -7.63 -0.76 24.75
C SER A 205 -9.10 -0.38 24.53
N ILE A 206 -9.80 -1.11 23.68
CA ILE A 206 -11.23 -0.92 23.36
C ILE A 206 -12.11 -1.32 24.54
N CYS A 207 -11.82 -2.47 25.13
CA CYS A 207 -12.49 -3.00 26.31
C CYS A 207 -11.54 -3.91 27.10
N SER A 208 -12.00 -4.41 28.25
CA SER A 208 -11.34 -5.50 28.98
C SER A 208 -11.59 -6.86 28.30
N PHE A 209 -10.77 -7.87 28.64
CA PHE A 209 -10.98 -9.23 28.12
C PHE A 209 -12.30 -9.87 28.60
N ASN A 210 -12.79 -9.48 29.79
CA ASN A 210 -14.08 -9.94 30.29
C ASN A 210 -15.21 -9.35 29.44
N GLU A 211 -15.22 -8.04 29.20
CA GLU A 211 -16.20 -7.40 28.30
C GLU A 211 -16.09 -7.93 26.86
N PHE A 212 -14.88 -8.23 26.36
CA PHE A 212 -14.73 -8.87 25.07
C PHE A 212 -15.46 -10.23 25.01
N ARG A 213 -15.31 -11.05 26.06
CA ARG A 213 -15.96 -12.36 26.15
C ARG A 213 -17.47 -12.25 26.33
N ASP A 214 -17.91 -11.38 27.23
CA ASP A 214 -19.30 -11.34 27.66
C ASP A 214 -20.20 -10.43 26.82
N VAL A 215 -19.63 -9.41 26.18
CA VAL A 215 -20.37 -8.45 25.35
C VAL A 215 -20.04 -8.65 23.88
N VAL A 216 -18.76 -8.53 23.49
CA VAL A 216 -18.38 -8.52 22.08
C VAL A 216 -18.59 -9.88 21.42
N ARG A 217 -18.15 -10.99 22.03
CA ARG A 217 -18.37 -12.34 21.47
C ARG A 217 -19.84 -12.72 21.43
N LYS A 218 -20.62 -12.39 22.47
CA LYS A 218 -22.04 -12.70 22.54
C LYS A 218 -22.90 -11.84 21.60
N SER A 219 -22.38 -10.68 21.17
CA SER A 219 -23.11 -9.76 20.26
C SER A 219 -23.32 -10.30 18.83
N GLY A 220 -22.62 -11.36 18.43
CA GLY A 220 -22.67 -11.86 17.05
C GLY A 220 -21.98 -10.97 16.01
N LEU A 221 -21.29 -9.89 16.43
CA LEU A 221 -20.61 -8.97 15.50
C LEU A 221 -19.29 -9.52 14.91
N ILE A 222 -18.77 -10.63 15.44
CA ILE A 222 -17.54 -11.25 14.95
C ILE A 222 -17.87 -12.16 13.77
N ILE A 223 -17.37 -11.81 12.58
CA ILE A 223 -17.65 -12.48 11.33
C ILE A 223 -16.41 -13.28 10.89
N PRO A 224 -16.45 -14.62 10.85
CA PRO A 224 -15.35 -15.45 10.37
C PRO A 224 -15.23 -15.44 8.85
N ASN A 225 -14.00 -15.55 8.33
CA ASN A 225 -13.75 -15.83 6.93
C ASN A 225 -13.96 -17.33 6.63
N LYS A 226 -15.00 -17.63 5.85
CA LYS A 226 -15.37 -19.00 5.47
C LYS A 226 -15.26 -19.26 3.97
N SER A 227 -14.72 -18.33 3.18
CA SER A 227 -14.71 -18.42 1.71
C SER A 227 -13.70 -19.42 1.14
N GLY A 228 -12.71 -19.88 1.93
CA GLY A 228 -11.59 -20.68 1.42
C GLY A 228 -10.57 -19.86 0.60
N CYS A 229 -10.75 -18.54 0.54
CA CYS A 229 -9.83 -17.62 -0.12
C CYS A 229 -9.69 -16.30 0.65
N GLY A 230 -8.67 -15.54 0.28
CA GLY A 230 -8.40 -14.19 0.76
C GLY A 230 -7.65 -14.11 2.10
N ILE A 231 -6.89 -13.04 2.24
CA ILE A 231 -6.11 -12.68 3.42
C ILE A 231 -6.36 -11.22 3.81
N PRO A 232 -6.22 -10.83 5.10
CA PRO A 232 -6.58 -9.50 5.55
C PRO A 232 -5.61 -8.44 5.06
N GLN A 233 -6.12 -7.46 4.31
CA GLN A 233 -5.36 -6.28 3.93
C GLN A 233 -5.13 -5.37 5.15
N GLY A 234 -3.89 -5.33 5.64
CA GLY A 234 -3.49 -4.56 6.82
C GLY A 234 -2.76 -5.38 7.88
N SER A 235 -2.72 -6.71 7.74
CA SER A 235 -1.82 -7.55 8.54
C SER A 235 -0.36 -7.34 8.08
N PRO A 236 0.62 -7.35 9.01
CA PRO A 236 2.04 -7.23 8.68
C PRO A 236 2.59 -8.29 7.73
N ILE A 237 2.01 -9.50 7.72
CA ILE A 237 2.49 -10.63 6.90
C ILE A 237 1.84 -10.68 5.51
N SER A 238 0.63 -10.12 5.33
CA SER A 238 -0.17 -10.31 4.11
C SER A 238 0.52 -9.84 2.84
N ALA A 239 1.28 -8.74 2.92
CA ALA A 239 2.03 -8.21 1.79
C ALA A 239 3.07 -9.21 1.26
N LEU A 240 3.84 -9.82 2.16
CA LEU A 240 4.83 -10.83 1.81
C LEU A 240 4.16 -12.10 1.28
N LEU A 241 3.08 -12.56 1.93
CA LEU A 241 2.33 -13.74 1.45
C LEU A 241 1.80 -13.54 0.03
N SER A 242 1.36 -12.33 -0.31
CA SER A 242 0.93 -12.01 -1.67
C SER A 242 2.07 -12.08 -2.70
N ASN A 243 3.31 -11.81 -2.28
CA ASN A 243 4.48 -11.98 -3.12
C ASN A 243 4.87 -13.46 -3.26
N ILE A 244 4.90 -14.20 -2.15
CA ILE A 244 5.16 -15.65 -2.12
C ILE A 244 4.16 -16.41 -3.01
N TYR A 245 2.88 -16.05 -2.94
CA TYR A 245 1.82 -16.63 -3.77
C TYR A 245 2.08 -16.51 -5.28
N MET A 246 2.74 -15.42 -5.68
CA MET A 246 2.99 -15.08 -7.09
C MET A 246 4.36 -15.58 -7.59
N LEU A 247 5.16 -16.26 -6.75
CA LEU A 247 6.55 -16.61 -7.07
C LEU A 247 6.67 -17.39 -8.39
N ASN A 248 5.90 -18.46 -8.57
CA ASN A 248 5.96 -19.26 -9.79
C ASN A 248 5.52 -18.47 -11.03
N PHE A 249 4.51 -17.62 -10.87
CA PHE A 249 4.10 -16.72 -11.95
C PHE A 249 5.24 -15.76 -12.35
N ASP A 250 5.97 -15.22 -11.37
CA ASP A 250 7.10 -14.33 -11.66
C ASP A 250 8.22 -15.05 -12.43
N ILE A 251 8.49 -16.31 -12.07
CA ILE A 251 9.49 -17.15 -12.74
C ILE A 251 9.09 -17.37 -14.21
N ASP A 252 7.85 -17.82 -14.44
CA ASP A 252 7.35 -18.15 -15.77
C ASP A 252 7.29 -16.88 -16.66
N MET A 253 6.81 -15.77 -16.10
CA MET A 253 6.74 -14.50 -16.83
C MET A 253 8.12 -13.93 -17.11
N LYS A 254 9.10 -14.07 -16.20
CA LYS A 254 10.48 -13.66 -16.46
C LYS A 254 11.07 -14.44 -17.62
N ALA A 255 10.95 -15.77 -17.60
CA ALA A 255 11.49 -16.64 -18.64
C ALA A 255 10.92 -16.29 -20.02
N TYR A 256 9.60 -16.09 -20.11
CA TYR A 256 8.97 -15.66 -21.36
C TYR A 256 9.47 -14.27 -21.81
N VAL A 257 9.48 -13.29 -20.90
CA VAL A 257 9.89 -11.92 -21.23
C VAL A 257 11.35 -11.85 -21.68
N ASP A 258 12.24 -12.61 -21.06
CA ASP A 258 13.64 -12.72 -21.49
C ASP A 258 13.76 -13.32 -22.90
N SER A 259 12.96 -14.34 -23.21
CA SER A 259 13.00 -15.01 -24.52
C SER A 259 12.65 -14.07 -25.69
N VAL A 260 11.85 -13.04 -25.42
CA VAL A 260 11.49 -12.00 -26.39
C VAL A 260 12.32 -10.73 -26.20
N GLY A 261 13.35 -10.80 -25.36
CA GLY A 261 14.26 -9.70 -25.07
C GLY A 261 13.62 -8.52 -24.32
N GLY A 262 12.48 -8.69 -23.64
CA GLY A 262 11.74 -7.64 -22.94
C GLY A 262 12.20 -7.36 -21.50
N GLU A 263 11.39 -6.65 -20.74
CA GLU A 263 11.59 -6.43 -19.29
C GLU A 263 10.28 -6.48 -18.51
N TYR A 264 10.34 -6.97 -17.28
CA TYR A 264 9.18 -7.24 -16.43
C TYR A 264 9.35 -6.63 -15.05
N TYR A 265 8.31 -5.95 -14.56
CA TYR A 265 8.24 -5.41 -13.21
C TYR A 265 6.90 -5.75 -12.55
N ARG A 266 6.93 -6.23 -11.30
CA ARG A 266 5.73 -6.43 -10.47
C ARG A 266 5.79 -5.61 -9.20
N TYR A 267 4.83 -4.73 -9.04
CA TYR A 267 4.55 -3.99 -7.83
C TYR A 267 3.25 -4.53 -7.19
N CYS A 268 3.36 -5.63 -6.42
CA CYS A 268 2.22 -6.31 -5.80
C CYS A 268 1.19 -6.77 -6.83
N ASP A 269 0.07 -6.03 -6.96
CA ASP A 269 -1.05 -6.28 -7.86
C ASP A 269 -0.92 -5.56 -9.22
N ASP A 270 -0.01 -4.59 -9.33
CA ASP A 270 0.31 -3.87 -10.56
C ASP A 270 1.52 -4.54 -11.25
N MET A 271 1.38 -4.95 -12.50
CA MET A 271 2.45 -5.53 -13.31
C MET A 271 2.70 -4.68 -14.55
N LEU A 272 3.96 -4.57 -14.96
CA LEU A 272 4.39 -3.86 -16.15
C LEU A 272 5.32 -4.74 -16.98
N PHE A 273 4.94 -4.97 -18.22
CA PHE A 273 5.75 -5.67 -19.22
C PHE A 273 6.16 -4.68 -20.29
N ILE A 274 7.45 -4.65 -20.64
CA ILE A 274 8.01 -3.84 -21.72
C ILE A 274 8.60 -4.81 -22.73
N VAL A 275 7.91 -5.02 -23.84
CA VAL A 275 8.21 -6.08 -24.83
C VAL A 275 8.27 -5.50 -26.23
N PRO A 276 8.85 -6.21 -27.22
CA PRO A 276 8.71 -5.84 -28.63
C PRO A 276 7.24 -5.70 -29.04
N SER A 277 6.98 -4.86 -30.05
CA SER A 277 5.62 -4.46 -30.41
C SER A 277 4.75 -5.64 -30.87
N GLU A 278 5.37 -6.61 -31.54
CA GLU A 278 4.77 -7.87 -31.99
C GLU A 278 4.29 -8.78 -30.85
N GLU A 279 4.82 -8.62 -29.63
CA GLU A 279 4.50 -9.46 -28.48
C GLU A 279 3.37 -8.91 -27.61
N ILE A 280 2.82 -7.73 -27.93
CA ILE A 280 1.85 -7.01 -27.08
C ILE A 280 0.60 -7.85 -26.72
N ASN A 281 0.11 -8.66 -27.66
CA ASN A 281 -1.06 -9.51 -27.45
C ASN A 281 -0.69 -10.82 -26.75
N LYS A 282 0.48 -11.38 -27.08
CA LYS A 282 0.96 -12.66 -26.54
C LYS A 282 1.27 -12.55 -25.05
N VAL A 283 1.99 -11.50 -24.62
CA VAL A 283 2.35 -11.31 -23.21
C VAL A 283 1.13 -11.22 -22.30
N ALA A 284 0.07 -10.52 -22.74
CA ALA A 284 -1.15 -10.37 -21.97
C ALA A 284 -1.91 -11.72 -21.84
N GLY A 285 -1.99 -12.50 -22.93
CA GLY A 285 -2.64 -13.81 -22.91
C GLY A 285 -1.88 -14.85 -22.08
N ILE A 286 -0.55 -14.84 -22.15
CA ILE A 286 0.30 -15.71 -21.31
C ILE A 286 0.12 -15.36 -19.84
N ALA A 287 0.21 -14.07 -19.49
CA ALA A 287 -0.02 -13.63 -18.11
C ALA A 287 -1.42 -14.01 -17.60
N GLU A 288 -2.46 -13.87 -18.43
CA GLU A 288 -3.81 -14.30 -18.08
C GLU A 288 -3.90 -15.81 -17.81
N LYS A 289 -3.26 -16.62 -18.66
CA LYS A 289 -3.20 -18.09 -18.50
C LYS A 289 -2.49 -18.49 -17.20
N GLU A 290 -1.37 -17.86 -16.89
CA GLU A 290 -0.62 -18.17 -15.66
C GLU A 290 -1.37 -17.71 -14.41
N LEU A 291 -2.03 -16.55 -14.44
CA LEU A 291 -2.90 -16.08 -13.35
C LEU A 291 -4.12 -16.98 -13.12
N PHE A 292 -4.66 -17.56 -14.19
CA PHE A 292 -5.78 -18.50 -14.10
C PHE A 292 -5.40 -19.75 -13.30
N LYS A 293 -4.18 -20.28 -13.47
CA LYS A 293 -3.66 -21.40 -12.65
C LYS A 293 -3.62 -21.03 -11.16
N LEU A 294 -3.34 -19.75 -10.87
CA LEU A 294 -3.34 -19.19 -9.52
C LEU A 294 -4.74 -18.79 -9.03
N LYS A 295 -5.81 -19.04 -9.79
CA LYS A 295 -7.20 -18.61 -9.47
C LYS A 295 -7.32 -17.11 -9.23
N VAL A 296 -6.48 -16.31 -9.88
CA VAL A 296 -6.50 -14.85 -9.82
C VAL A 296 -6.98 -14.30 -11.16
N THR A 297 -7.76 -13.22 -11.14
CA THR A 297 -8.35 -12.64 -12.35
C THR A 297 -7.80 -11.25 -12.65
N LEU A 298 -7.48 -11.01 -13.93
CA LEU A 298 -7.10 -9.70 -14.44
C LEU A 298 -8.26 -8.70 -14.36
N ASN A 299 -7.90 -7.44 -14.18
CA ASN A 299 -8.80 -6.30 -14.32
C ASN A 299 -8.71 -5.77 -15.75
N ILE A 300 -9.50 -6.35 -16.66
CA ILE A 300 -9.49 -5.99 -18.09
C ILE A 300 -9.73 -4.48 -18.28
N LYS A 301 -10.62 -3.87 -17.49
CA LYS A 301 -10.94 -2.43 -17.57
C LYS A 301 -9.77 -1.51 -17.22
N LYS A 302 -8.78 -2.00 -16.49
CA LYS A 302 -7.58 -1.25 -16.11
C LYS A 302 -6.33 -1.70 -16.85
N THR A 303 -6.43 -2.72 -17.69
CA THR A 303 -5.32 -3.15 -18.53
C THR A 303 -4.97 -2.01 -19.48
N GLU A 304 -3.72 -1.55 -19.45
CA GLU A 304 -3.24 -0.50 -20.33
C GLU A 304 -2.21 -1.07 -21.29
N ARG A 305 -2.40 -0.78 -22.58
CA ARG A 305 -1.44 -1.09 -23.65
C ARG A 305 -0.99 0.22 -24.26
N ARG A 306 0.32 0.42 -24.36
CA ARG A 306 0.96 1.62 -24.90
C ARG A 306 2.03 1.21 -25.88
N THR A 307 2.08 1.89 -27.02
CA THR A 307 3.06 1.63 -28.07
C THR A 307 3.96 2.83 -28.20
N PHE A 308 5.27 2.56 -28.17
CA PHE A 308 6.33 3.52 -28.35
C PHE A 308 7.04 3.23 -29.66
N SER A 309 7.26 4.28 -30.46
CA SER A 309 7.96 4.21 -31.73
C SER A 309 8.98 5.33 -31.82
N SER A 310 10.17 5.04 -32.34
CA SER A 310 11.17 6.06 -32.65
C SER A 310 10.83 6.75 -33.96
N THR A 311 10.78 8.07 -33.93
CA THR A 311 11.01 8.92 -35.11
C THR A 311 12.41 9.54 -35.00
N ALA A 312 12.90 10.19 -36.07
CA ALA A 312 14.30 10.60 -36.26
C ALA A 312 15.02 11.14 -35.00
N ASP A 313 14.33 11.91 -34.14
CA ASP A 313 14.92 12.46 -32.90
C ASP A 313 14.12 12.18 -31.62
N LYS A 314 12.97 11.49 -31.68
CA LYS A 314 12.04 11.38 -30.54
C LYS A 314 11.35 10.03 -30.46
N ILE A 315 11.10 9.59 -29.24
CA ILE A 315 10.18 8.49 -28.97
C ILE A 315 8.78 9.07 -28.87
N VAL A 316 7.90 8.61 -29.74
CA VAL A 316 6.49 8.98 -29.75
C VAL A 316 5.71 7.85 -29.10
N SER A 317 4.84 8.20 -28.15
CA SER A 317 3.90 7.27 -27.53
C SER A 317 2.50 7.52 -28.07
N ASP A 318 1.74 6.47 -28.37
CA ASP A 318 0.33 6.57 -28.77
C ASP A 318 -0.50 7.27 -27.69
N LYS A 319 -0.24 6.91 -26.43
CA LYS A 319 -0.83 7.47 -25.21
C LYS A 319 0.23 7.49 -24.11
N PRO A 320 0.14 8.38 -23.12
CA PRO A 320 1.06 8.34 -21.99
C PRO A 320 0.89 7.07 -21.15
N LEU A 321 1.99 6.46 -20.76
CA LEU A 321 2.05 5.35 -19.80
C LEU A 321 1.95 5.87 -18.38
N GLN A 322 1.13 5.25 -17.54
CA GLN A 322 1.07 5.55 -16.12
C GLN A 322 1.70 4.43 -15.30
N TYR A 323 2.67 4.76 -14.44
CA TYR A 323 3.32 3.76 -13.61
C TYR A 323 3.79 4.37 -12.28
N LEU A 324 3.52 3.68 -11.15
CA LEU A 324 3.92 4.06 -9.78
C LEU A 324 3.68 5.53 -9.38
N GLY A 325 2.62 6.15 -9.90
CA GLY A 325 2.24 7.54 -9.59
C GLY A 325 2.82 8.60 -10.53
N PHE A 326 3.55 8.18 -11.55
CA PHE A 326 4.09 9.00 -12.62
C PHE A 326 3.39 8.73 -13.95
N ILE A 327 3.59 9.62 -14.91
CA ILE A 327 3.11 9.54 -16.28
C ILE A 327 4.30 9.79 -17.20
N PHE A 328 4.50 8.95 -18.21
CA PHE A 328 5.55 9.08 -19.22
C PHE A 328 4.93 9.12 -20.61
N ASP A 329 5.23 10.15 -21.40
CA ASP A 329 4.66 10.35 -22.75
C ASP A 329 5.60 9.95 -23.90
N GLY A 330 6.72 9.30 -23.58
CA GLY A 330 7.80 9.00 -24.53
C GLY A 330 8.98 9.97 -24.42
N HIS A 331 8.75 11.18 -23.91
CA HIS A 331 9.79 12.20 -23.76
C HIS A 331 9.87 12.74 -22.32
N ASN A 332 8.76 13.30 -21.84
CA ASN A 332 8.61 13.93 -20.54
C ASN A 332 8.01 12.98 -19.50
N ILE A 333 8.42 13.16 -18.24
CA ILE A 333 7.85 12.47 -17.08
C ILE A 333 7.09 13.47 -16.23
N TYR A 334 5.88 13.14 -15.80
CA TYR A 334 5.00 13.99 -14.99
C TYR A 334 4.59 13.29 -13.70
N ILE A 335 4.30 14.07 -12.65
CA ILE A 335 3.52 13.56 -11.51
C ILE A 335 2.05 13.45 -11.93
N ARG A 336 1.40 12.34 -11.59
CA ARG A 336 -0.02 12.13 -11.90
C ARG A 336 -0.88 13.25 -11.31
N SER A 337 -1.81 13.78 -12.12
CA SER A 337 -2.74 14.85 -11.73
C SER A 337 -3.51 14.55 -10.44
N SER A 338 -3.92 13.29 -10.23
CA SER A 338 -4.59 12.85 -8.99
C SER A 338 -3.75 13.09 -7.73
N SER A 339 -2.42 12.97 -7.82
CA SER A 339 -1.51 13.21 -6.70
C SER A 339 -1.44 14.70 -6.36
N LEU A 340 -1.37 15.57 -7.38
CA LEU A 340 -1.41 17.03 -7.24
C LEU A 340 -2.75 17.52 -6.65
N SER A 341 -3.87 16.93 -7.09
CA SER A 341 -5.19 17.21 -6.56
C SER A 341 -5.31 16.81 -5.08
N ARG A 342 -4.91 15.59 -4.71
CA ARG A 342 -4.91 15.14 -3.31
C ARG A 342 -4.04 16.02 -2.42
N TYR A 343 -2.89 16.45 -2.92
CA TYR A 343 -2.04 17.41 -2.21
C TYR A 343 -2.79 18.72 -1.96
N SER A 344 -3.41 19.28 -2.99
CA SER A 344 -4.14 20.56 -2.90
C SER A 344 -5.32 20.48 -1.93
N ASP A 345 -6.07 19.36 -1.92
CA ASP A 345 -7.17 19.13 -0.98
C ASP A 345 -6.69 18.96 0.46
N ARG A 346 -5.56 18.27 0.66
CA ARG A 346 -4.95 18.12 1.98
C ARG A 346 -4.42 19.45 2.50
N MET A 347 -3.79 20.24 1.65
CA MET A 347 -3.29 21.58 1.95
C MET A 347 -4.43 22.51 2.38
N ARG A 348 -5.49 22.63 1.57
CA ARG A 348 -6.69 23.42 1.90
C ARG A 348 -7.33 23.01 3.23
N ARG A 349 -7.55 21.71 3.43
CA ARG A 349 -8.10 21.19 4.71
C ARG A 349 -7.18 21.50 5.90
N GLY A 350 -5.86 21.37 5.70
CA GLY A 350 -4.87 21.69 6.71
C GLY A 350 -4.90 23.15 7.13
N VAL A 351 -4.95 24.07 6.16
CA VAL A 351 -5.03 25.51 6.41
C VAL A 351 -6.36 25.86 7.09
N LYS A 352 -7.48 25.33 6.59
CA LYS A 352 -8.81 25.52 7.21
C LYS A 352 -8.84 25.07 8.67
N LEU A 353 -8.28 23.90 8.98
CA LEU A 353 -8.19 23.39 10.34
C LEU A 353 -7.31 24.27 11.23
N ALA A 354 -6.17 24.74 10.72
CA ALA A 354 -5.28 25.64 11.45
C ALA A 354 -5.98 26.97 11.79
N LYS A 355 -6.73 27.54 10.83
CA LYS A 355 -7.54 28.74 11.04
C LYS A 355 -8.67 28.52 12.04
N ALA A 356 -9.38 27.40 11.96
CA ALA A 356 -10.43 27.05 12.93
C ALA A 356 -9.86 26.90 14.35
N THR A 357 -8.70 26.25 14.47
CA THR A 357 -7.99 26.07 15.76
C THR A 357 -7.55 27.42 16.32
N MET A 358 -6.97 28.29 15.50
CA MET A 358 -6.59 29.66 15.88
C MET A 358 -7.81 30.44 16.39
N LYS A 359 -8.93 30.43 15.65
CA LYS A 359 -10.18 31.10 16.05
C LYS A 359 -10.68 30.56 17.40
N SER A 360 -10.74 29.24 17.57
CA SER A 360 -11.17 28.60 18.83
C SER A 360 -10.27 28.99 20.01
N LYS A 361 -8.95 28.96 19.85
CA LYS A 361 -8.01 29.34 20.90
C LYS A 361 -8.05 30.84 21.21
N ASN A 362 -8.21 31.70 20.21
CA ASN A 362 -8.35 33.14 20.42
C ASN A 362 -9.64 33.49 21.16
N LYS A 363 -10.76 32.76 20.96
CA LYS A 363 -11.97 32.93 21.79
C LYS A 363 -11.65 32.71 23.28
N ILE A 364 -10.90 31.65 23.61
CA ILE A 364 -10.48 31.36 24.99
C ILE A 364 -9.52 32.44 25.52
N ARG A 365 -8.60 32.95 24.68
CA ARG A 365 -7.66 33.99 25.07
C ARG A 365 -8.36 35.31 25.41
N VAL A 366 -9.34 35.71 24.59
CA VAL A 366 -10.16 36.90 24.85
C VAL A 366 -10.91 36.77 26.18
N ILE A 367 -11.52 35.61 26.45
CA ILE A 367 -12.18 35.33 27.74
C ILE A 367 -11.20 35.46 28.93
N LYS A 368 -9.92 35.13 28.72
CA LYS A 368 -8.86 35.23 29.74
C LYS A 368 -8.14 36.59 29.76
N GLY A 369 -8.64 37.62 29.07
CA GLY A 369 -8.00 38.94 28.98
C GLY A 369 -6.65 38.94 28.26
N MET A 370 -6.33 37.90 27.48
CA MET A 370 -5.07 37.79 26.74
C MET A 370 -5.21 38.26 25.29
N GLU A 371 -4.14 38.85 24.75
CA GLU A 371 -4.08 39.25 23.34
C GLU A 371 -4.25 38.07 22.36
N LYS A 372 -4.90 38.35 21.23
CA LYS A 372 -5.09 37.40 20.13
C LYS A 372 -3.74 37.08 19.49
N LYS A 373 -3.53 35.82 19.13
CA LYS A 373 -2.36 35.39 18.35
C LYS A 373 -2.73 35.16 16.89
N GLY A 374 -1.81 35.49 15.99
CA GLY A 374 -1.92 35.21 14.57
C GLY A 374 -1.82 33.71 14.25
N LEU A 375 -1.95 33.38 12.97
CA LEU A 375 -1.88 31.99 12.50
C LEU A 375 -0.44 31.47 12.63
N PHE A 376 -0.24 30.38 13.37
CA PHE A 376 1.04 29.69 13.40
C PHE A 376 1.32 29.01 12.05
N LYS A 377 2.25 29.57 11.28
CA LYS A 377 2.54 29.11 9.92
C LYS A 377 3.58 27.99 9.83
N GLU A 378 4.42 27.81 10.83
CA GLU A 378 5.53 26.82 10.83
C GLU A 378 5.07 25.41 10.47
N LYS A 379 4.05 24.88 11.16
CA LYS A 379 3.51 23.54 10.89
C LYS A 379 2.85 23.43 9.51
N ILE A 380 2.32 24.53 8.99
CA ILE A 380 1.72 24.59 7.66
C ILE A 380 2.83 24.50 6.61
N TYR A 381 3.86 25.34 6.70
CA TYR A 381 5.01 25.32 5.79
C TYR A 381 5.78 24.00 5.87
N ALA A 382 6.04 23.46 7.06
CA ALA A 382 6.68 22.16 7.21
C ALA A 382 5.91 21.02 6.53
N ARG A 383 4.57 21.12 6.44
CA ARG A 383 3.74 20.08 5.83
C ARG A 383 3.47 20.28 4.34
N TYR A 384 3.41 21.52 3.88
CA TYR A 384 2.93 21.87 2.54
C TYR A 384 3.89 22.74 1.72
N ALA A 385 5.06 23.10 2.24
CA ALA A 385 6.10 23.78 1.47
C ALA A 385 7.38 22.94 1.39
N HIS A 386 8.32 23.38 0.55
CA HIS A 386 9.59 22.69 0.33
C HIS A 386 10.52 22.67 1.57
N VAL A 387 10.23 23.48 2.59
CA VAL A 387 11.02 23.64 3.82
C VAL A 387 10.91 22.43 4.77
N GLY A 388 9.87 21.62 4.63
CA GLY A 388 9.67 20.44 5.48
C GLY A 388 10.56 19.26 5.12
N LYS A 389 10.96 18.42 6.09
CA LYS A 389 11.82 17.25 5.84
C LYS A 389 11.17 16.13 5.00
N ARG A 390 9.87 15.87 5.20
CA ARG A 390 9.14 14.77 4.53
C ARG A 390 7.73 15.20 4.18
N ASN A 391 7.53 15.67 2.95
CA ASN A 391 6.22 16.01 2.40
C ASN A 391 6.16 15.82 0.87
N PHE A 392 4.99 16.10 0.29
CA PHE A 392 4.74 15.94 -1.14
C PHE A 392 5.67 16.78 -2.03
N LEU A 393 6.00 18.01 -1.65
CA LEU A 393 6.92 18.84 -2.43
C LEU A 393 8.34 18.28 -2.40
N THR A 394 8.84 17.88 -1.22
CA THR A 394 10.17 17.24 -1.14
C THR A 394 10.25 15.94 -1.93
N TYR A 395 9.18 15.15 -1.92
CA TYR A 395 9.07 13.95 -2.76
C TYR A 395 9.10 14.32 -4.24
N GLY A 396 8.31 15.33 -4.66
CA GLY A 396 8.25 15.77 -6.05
C GLY A 396 9.58 16.35 -6.56
N TYR A 397 10.28 17.16 -5.76
CA TYR A 397 11.60 17.68 -6.14
C TYR A 397 12.68 16.60 -6.18
N ARG A 398 12.62 15.60 -5.28
CA ARG A 398 13.47 14.41 -5.38
C ARG A 398 13.18 13.66 -6.68
N ALA A 399 11.91 13.46 -7.02
CA ALA A 399 11.52 12.81 -8.27
C ALA A 399 12.01 13.57 -9.50
N ALA A 400 11.85 14.89 -9.54
CA ALA A 400 12.37 15.73 -10.62
C ALA A 400 13.89 15.61 -10.79
N ARG A 401 14.64 15.45 -9.70
CA ARG A 401 16.10 15.30 -9.73
C ARG A 401 16.50 13.92 -10.27
N ILE A 402 15.93 12.85 -9.70
CA ILE A 402 16.26 11.47 -10.08
C ILE A 402 15.88 11.20 -11.54
N MET A 403 14.69 11.64 -11.94
CA MET A 403 14.15 11.43 -13.29
C MET A 403 14.60 12.50 -14.30
N GLN A 404 15.45 13.45 -13.87
CA GLN A 404 15.90 14.59 -14.67
C GLN A 404 14.77 15.31 -15.42
N SER A 405 13.64 15.52 -14.73
CA SER A 405 12.41 16.05 -15.35
C SER A 405 12.15 17.51 -14.95
N ASP A 406 12.34 18.42 -15.90
CA ASP A 406 11.95 19.82 -15.75
C ASP A 406 10.43 20.01 -15.77
N THR A 407 9.68 19.11 -16.41
CA THR A 407 8.22 19.16 -16.40
C THR A 407 7.67 18.91 -14.99
N ILE A 408 8.25 18.01 -14.19
CA ILE A 408 7.89 17.86 -12.78
C ILE A 408 8.18 19.17 -12.01
N ARG A 409 9.33 19.80 -12.24
CA ARG A 409 9.66 21.09 -11.58
C ARG A 409 8.62 22.16 -11.90
N LYS A 410 8.23 22.27 -13.18
CA LYS A 410 7.18 23.18 -13.65
C LYS A 410 5.83 22.89 -12.99
N GLN A 411 5.46 21.61 -12.80
CA GLN A 411 4.22 21.22 -12.09
C GLN A 411 4.21 21.65 -10.62
N LEU A 412 5.37 21.64 -9.95
CA LEU A 412 5.48 21.94 -8.52
C LEU A 412 5.60 23.43 -8.21
N LYS A 413 6.22 24.22 -9.09
CA LYS A 413 6.45 25.67 -8.94
C LYS A 413 5.22 26.46 -8.46
N PRO A 414 4.00 26.30 -9.01
CA PRO A 414 2.84 27.10 -8.59
C PRO A 414 2.27 26.70 -7.21
N LEU A 415 2.69 25.58 -6.62
CA LEU A 415 2.07 25.07 -5.39
C LEU A 415 2.36 25.93 -4.15
N LEU A 416 3.54 26.57 -4.10
CA LEU A 416 3.90 27.47 -2.99
C LEU A 416 3.05 28.76 -3.04
N TYR A 417 2.89 29.35 -4.23
CA TYR A 417 2.01 30.49 -4.42
C TYR A 417 0.56 30.18 -4.00
N ARG A 418 0.05 29.01 -4.42
CA ARG A 418 -1.30 28.55 -4.01
C ARG A 418 -1.44 28.36 -2.51
N LEU A 419 -0.40 27.89 -1.83
CA LEU A 419 -0.38 27.77 -0.37
C LEU A 419 -0.49 29.14 0.30
N ASN A 420 0.33 30.10 -0.12
CA ASN A 420 0.31 31.46 0.45
C ASN A 420 -1.06 32.12 0.22
N LYS A 421 -1.60 32.04 -1.00
CA LYS A 421 -2.95 32.51 -1.31
C LYS A 421 -4.02 31.89 -0.41
N GLU A 422 -3.93 30.59 -0.12
CA GLU A 422 -4.89 29.92 0.77
C GLU A 422 -4.70 30.31 2.24
N ILE A 423 -3.48 30.66 2.67
CA ILE A 423 -3.22 31.21 4.00
C ILE A 423 -3.83 32.61 4.15
N GLU A 424 -3.79 33.42 3.11
CA GLU A 424 -4.27 34.81 3.09
C GLU A 424 -5.80 34.95 2.98
N LYS A 425 -6.47 34.03 2.28
CA LYS A 425 -7.95 33.97 2.20
C LYS A 425 -8.63 33.94 3.57
#